data_AF-A0A7Y5F424-F1
#
_entry.id   AF-A0A7Y5F424-F1
#
_cell.length_a   1.000
_cell.length_b   1.000
_cell.length_c   1.000
_cell.angle_alpha   90.00
_cell.angle_beta   90.00
_cell.angle_gamma   90.00
#
_symmetry.space_group_name_H-M   'P 1'
#
loop_
_entity.id
_entity.type
_entity.pdbx_description
1 polymer ?
#
loop_
_entity_poly.entity_id
_entity_poly.type
_entity_poly.pdbx_seq_one_letter_code
_entity_poly.pdbx_strand_id
1 'polypeptide(L)'
;MKRTIFLFAIFMLTLAACTPGELTVTDAWARPGLAGNNSAIYFVVDNPGADDTLLSAASDAAGEVQMHMTMMVGDSAEHSMEHDMDHSMEGSNTGTLPEAQVMRMVQQENVPVPGGEKVSFQPGGLHIMLLGLNSDLAAGDTIEVTLTFEKVGTITLQVPVEQR
;
A
#
# COMPACT_ATOMS: atom_id res chain seq x y z
N MET A 1 -70.18 -0.42 34.59
CA MET A 1 -68.99 0.13 35.27
C MET A 1 -67.80 -0.79 35.04
N LYS A 2 -66.72 -0.27 34.44
CA LYS A 2 -65.29 -0.69 34.61
C LYS A 2 -64.89 -2.03 33.95
N ARG A 3 -63.78 -2.20 33.21
CA ARG A 3 -62.65 -1.34 32.82
C ARG A 3 -61.94 -2.05 31.65
N THR A 4 -61.65 -1.30 30.60
CA THR A 4 -60.67 -1.57 29.53
C THR A 4 -59.33 -2.02 30.08
N ILE A 5 -58.60 -2.88 29.35
CA ILE A 5 -57.14 -2.78 29.04
C ILE A 5 -56.80 -3.89 28.02
N PHE A 6 -56.54 -3.48 26.78
CA PHE A 6 -55.82 -4.27 25.77
C PHE A 6 -54.32 -4.04 26.01
N LEU A 7 -53.58 -5.07 26.39
CA LEU A 7 -52.11 -5.04 26.47
C LEU A 7 -51.56 -5.82 25.28
N PHE A 8 -51.36 -5.10 24.16
CA PHE A 8 -50.59 -5.58 23.03
C PHE A 8 -49.11 -5.48 23.42
N ALA A 9 -48.50 -6.61 23.79
CA ALA A 9 -47.08 -6.69 24.02
C ALA A 9 -46.36 -6.54 22.66
N ILE A 10 -45.85 -5.34 22.38
CA ILE A 10 -44.98 -5.09 21.24
C ILE A 10 -43.62 -5.73 21.58
N PHE A 11 -43.38 -6.91 20.99
CA PHE A 11 -42.06 -7.53 20.95
C PHE A 11 -41.19 -6.70 19.98
N MET A 12 -40.45 -5.74 20.54
CA MET A 12 -39.52 -4.89 19.79
C MET A 12 -38.29 -5.73 19.45
N LEU A 13 -38.35 -6.41 18.30
CA LEU A 13 -37.23 -7.14 17.71
C LEU A 13 -36.16 -6.11 17.32
N THR A 14 -35.11 -6.01 18.12
CA THR A 14 -33.92 -5.19 17.82
C THR A 14 -33.22 -5.80 16.60
N LEU A 15 -33.39 -5.19 15.42
CA LEU A 15 -32.49 -5.48 14.29
C LEU A 15 -31.09 -5.06 14.73
N ALA A 16 -30.21 -6.05 14.94
CA ALA A 16 -28.77 -5.79 14.98
C ALA A 16 -28.39 -5.28 13.59
N ALA A 17 -28.32 -3.95 13.44
CA ALA A 17 -27.68 -3.37 12.29
C ALA A 17 -26.23 -3.85 12.34
N CYS A 18 -25.84 -4.69 11.39
CA CYS A 18 -24.44 -4.97 11.15
C CYS A 18 -23.87 -3.66 10.58
N THR A 19 -23.45 -2.75 11.46
CA THR A 19 -22.70 -1.59 11.04
C THR A 19 -21.43 -2.14 10.42
N PRO A 20 -21.17 -1.88 9.12
CA PRO A 20 -19.91 -2.28 8.50
C PRO A 20 -18.77 -1.80 9.39
N GLY A 21 -17.75 -2.63 9.58
CA GLY A 21 -16.61 -2.26 10.42
C GLY A 21 -15.94 -0.99 9.92
N GLU A 22 -15.15 -0.37 10.79
CA GLU A 22 -14.33 0.77 10.39
C GLU A 22 -13.12 0.29 9.57
N LEU A 23 -12.68 1.10 8.61
CA LEU A 23 -11.42 0.87 7.91
C LEU A 23 -10.29 0.89 8.93
N THR A 24 -9.43 -0.14 8.91
CA THR A 24 -8.29 -0.24 9.84
C THR A 24 -6.98 -0.38 9.09
N VAL A 25 -5.92 0.11 9.72
CA VAL A 25 -4.54 -0.02 9.25
C VAL A 25 -3.78 -0.90 10.23
N THR A 26 -3.22 -1.99 9.74
CA THR A 26 -2.59 -3.04 10.54
C THR A 26 -1.22 -3.40 9.98
N ASP A 27 -0.42 -4.14 10.75
CA ASP A 27 0.92 -4.61 10.37
C ASP A 27 1.85 -3.51 9.84
N ALA A 28 1.69 -2.29 10.35
CA ALA A 28 2.47 -1.14 9.91
C ALA A 28 3.92 -1.24 10.37
N TRP A 29 4.88 -1.01 9.47
CA TRP A 29 6.30 -0.89 9.78
C TRP A 29 7.04 -0.05 8.73
N ALA A 30 8.14 0.56 9.14
CA ALA A 30 9.03 1.35 8.29
C ALA A 30 10.39 0.67 8.16
N ARG A 31 11.00 0.75 6.98
CA ARG A 31 12.36 0.26 6.75
C ARG A 31 13.39 1.22 7.39
N PRO A 32 14.49 0.72 7.98
CA PRO A 32 15.58 1.57 8.43
C PRO A 32 16.22 2.33 7.26
N GLY A 33 16.77 3.50 7.56
CA GLY A 33 17.42 4.35 6.57
C GLY A 33 18.30 5.39 7.25
N LEU A 34 19.27 5.91 6.50
CA LEU A 34 20.13 7.00 6.99
C LEU A 34 19.56 8.35 6.55
N ALA A 35 19.83 9.40 7.30
CA ALA A 35 19.48 10.77 6.95
C ALA A 35 19.93 11.11 5.52
N GLY A 36 19.06 11.79 4.77
CA GLY A 36 19.27 12.15 3.37
C GLY A 36 19.01 11.03 2.36
N ASN A 37 18.93 9.76 2.78
CA ASN A 37 18.55 8.66 1.91
C ASN A 37 17.03 8.47 1.87
N ASN A 38 16.58 7.54 1.04
CA ASN A 38 15.18 7.16 0.96
C ASN A 38 14.87 5.93 1.80
N SER A 39 13.62 5.80 2.23
CA SER A 39 13.09 4.61 2.88
C SER A 39 11.65 4.34 2.42
N ALA A 40 11.00 3.32 3.00
CA ALA A 40 9.63 2.98 2.70
C ALA A 40 8.86 2.54 3.95
N ILE A 41 7.55 2.80 3.94
CA ILE A 41 6.58 2.31 4.93
C ILE A 41 5.65 1.30 4.26
N TYR A 42 5.31 0.27 5.02
CA TYR A 42 4.47 -0.85 4.65
C TYR A 42 3.38 -1.05 5.69
N PHE A 43 2.22 -1.54 5.28
CA PHE A 43 1.05 -1.81 6.13
C PHE A 43 -0.02 -2.58 5.36
N VAL A 44 -1.06 -3.01 6.04
CA VAL A 44 -2.27 -3.58 5.44
C VAL A 44 -3.47 -2.71 5.80
N VAL A 45 -4.23 -2.30 4.79
CA VAL A 45 -5.54 -1.66 4.97
C VAL A 45 -6.61 -2.75 4.90
N ASP A 46 -7.43 -2.86 5.93
CA ASP A 46 -8.62 -3.73 5.97
C ASP A 46 -9.87 -2.84 5.94
N ASN A 47 -10.64 -2.92 4.86
CA ASN A 47 -11.83 -2.10 4.67
C ASN A 47 -13.10 -2.97 4.66
N PRO A 48 -13.69 -3.30 5.82
CA PRO A 48 -14.96 -4.04 5.87
C PRO A 48 -16.19 -3.17 5.47
N GLY A 49 -15.97 -1.89 5.15
CA GLY A 49 -16.98 -0.91 4.81
C GLY A 49 -17.31 -0.83 3.32
N ALA A 50 -17.72 0.36 2.89
CA ALA A 50 -17.88 0.69 1.47
C ALA A 50 -16.53 1.08 0.85
N ASP A 51 -16.45 1.08 -0.48
CA ASP A 51 -15.25 1.53 -1.22
C ASP A 51 -14.74 2.87 -0.69
N ASP A 52 -13.43 2.98 -0.52
CA ASP A 52 -12.73 4.22 -0.19
C ASP A 52 -11.51 4.39 -1.11
N THR A 53 -10.84 5.52 -1.00
CA THR A 53 -9.65 5.85 -1.76
C THR A 53 -8.63 6.46 -0.81
N LEU A 54 -7.42 5.90 -0.77
CA LEU A 54 -6.29 6.55 -0.12
C LEU A 54 -5.76 7.65 -1.05
N LEU A 55 -5.86 8.90 -0.60
CA LEU A 55 -5.51 10.08 -1.39
C LEU A 55 -4.07 10.53 -1.15
N SER A 56 -3.55 10.39 0.08
CA SER A 56 -2.19 10.82 0.40
C SER A 56 -1.67 10.18 1.68
N ALA A 57 -0.34 10.25 1.84
CA ALA A 57 0.36 9.93 3.08
C ALA A 57 1.32 11.06 3.44
N ALA A 58 1.54 11.26 4.74
CA ALA A 58 2.49 12.22 5.29
C ALA A 58 3.24 11.60 6.48
N SER A 59 4.44 12.09 6.76
CA SER A 59 5.24 11.70 7.91
C SER A 59 6.23 12.81 8.27
N ASP A 60 6.59 12.91 9.55
CA ASP A 60 7.63 13.81 10.05
C ASP A 60 9.06 13.32 9.73
N ALA A 61 9.19 12.05 9.31
CA ALA A 61 10.47 11.40 9.06
C ALA A 61 11.17 11.84 7.78
N ALA A 62 10.48 12.45 6.80
CA ALA A 62 11.02 12.75 5.48
C ALA A 62 10.57 14.11 4.93
N GLY A 63 11.37 14.68 4.03
CA GLY A 63 11.04 15.94 3.35
C GLY A 63 9.91 15.80 2.33
N GLU A 64 9.76 14.62 1.74
CA GLU A 64 8.71 14.32 0.78
C GLU A 64 8.21 12.87 0.95
N VAL A 65 6.90 12.68 0.81
CA VAL A 65 6.21 11.40 0.99
C VAL A 65 5.33 11.12 -0.21
N GLN A 66 5.48 9.95 -0.82
CA GLN A 66 4.76 9.57 -2.04
C GLN A 66 4.21 8.15 -1.95
N MET A 67 3.12 7.84 -2.65
CA MET A 67 2.62 6.46 -2.82
C MET A 67 3.22 5.87 -4.09
N HIS A 68 3.80 4.67 -4.03
CA HIS A 68 4.47 4.03 -5.16
C HIS A 68 4.00 2.59 -5.33
N MET A 69 3.95 2.13 -6.59
CA MET A 69 3.81 0.73 -6.95
C MET A 69 5.10 0.25 -7.60
N THR A 70 5.69 -0.81 -7.07
CA THR A 70 6.80 -1.51 -7.74
C THR A 70 6.23 -2.53 -8.70
N MET A 71 6.70 -2.53 -9.95
CA MET A 71 6.34 -3.54 -10.95
C MET A 71 7.62 -4.07 -11.62
N MET A 72 7.64 -5.37 -11.91
CA MET A 72 8.66 -5.97 -12.78
C MET A 72 8.27 -5.66 -14.21
N VAL A 73 9.13 -4.95 -14.95
CA VAL A 73 8.94 -4.79 -16.39
C VAL A 73 9.75 -5.89 -17.09
N GLY A 74 9.04 -6.86 -17.67
CA GLY A 74 9.63 -7.82 -18.61
C GLY A 74 9.71 -7.18 -19.98
N ASP A 75 10.89 -7.25 -20.63
CA ASP A 75 11.06 -6.73 -21.97
C ASP A 75 10.21 -7.58 -22.93
N SER A 76 9.08 -7.03 -23.37
CA SER A 76 8.31 -7.63 -24.46
C SER A 76 9.07 -7.25 -25.72
N ALA A 77 9.92 -8.16 -26.19
CA ALA A 77 10.66 -8.02 -27.43
C ALA A 77 9.73 -7.85 -28.64
N GLU A 78 9.23 -6.63 -28.85
CA GLU A 78 8.86 -6.11 -30.16
C GLU A 78 10.10 -5.44 -30.76
N HIS A 79 11.13 -6.25 -31.03
CA HIS A 79 12.16 -5.87 -31.99
C HIS A 79 11.81 -6.54 -33.32
N SER A 80 11.12 -5.76 -34.15
CA SER A 80 10.94 -6.00 -35.58
C SER A 80 12.29 -6.38 -36.21
N MET A 81 12.47 -7.66 -36.54
CA MET A 81 13.59 -8.09 -37.37
C MET A 81 13.26 -7.80 -38.83
N GLU A 82 13.61 -6.60 -39.28
CA GLU A 82 14.07 -6.40 -40.65
C GLU A 82 15.60 -6.55 -40.67
N HIS A 83 16.09 -7.11 -41.79
CA HIS A 83 17.43 -7.00 -42.35
C HIS A 83 18.42 -8.16 -42.18
N ASP A 84 18.41 -9.03 -43.21
CA ASP A 84 19.52 -9.46 -44.07
C ASP A 84 20.81 -10.10 -43.53
N MET A 85 21.26 -11.07 -44.32
CA MET A 85 22.37 -12.03 -44.16
C MET A 85 23.78 -11.38 -44.11
N ASP A 86 24.71 -11.96 -43.33
CA ASP A 86 26.09 -12.38 -43.76
C ASP A 86 26.86 -13.10 -42.62
N HIS A 87 27.70 -14.05 -43.03
CA HIS A 87 28.65 -14.93 -42.37
C HIS A 87 29.41 -14.43 -41.12
N SER A 88 29.58 -15.32 -40.14
CA SER A 88 30.85 -16.02 -39.82
C SER A 88 30.80 -16.62 -38.42
N MET A 89 31.13 -17.91 -38.31
CA MET A 89 31.30 -18.58 -37.02
C MET A 89 32.65 -18.23 -36.42
N GLU A 90 32.67 -17.83 -35.14
CA GLU A 90 33.75 -18.17 -34.21
C GLU A 90 33.34 -17.93 -32.74
N GLY A 91 33.59 -18.94 -31.90
CA GLY A 91 34.06 -18.76 -30.52
C GLY A 91 33.05 -18.42 -29.43
N SER A 92 32.76 -19.42 -28.60
CA SER A 92 32.69 -19.37 -27.13
C SER A 92 32.28 -18.04 -26.47
N ASN A 93 31.13 -18.05 -25.78
CA ASN A 93 31.05 -17.86 -24.32
C ASN A 93 29.63 -18.20 -23.85
N THR A 94 29.49 -19.31 -23.14
CA THR A 94 28.32 -19.62 -22.32
C THR A 94 28.17 -18.56 -21.24
N GLY A 95 27.00 -17.92 -21.20
CA GLY A 95 26.64 -16.96 -20.18
C GLY A 95 25.43 -16.15 -20.60
N THR A 96 24.29 -16.80 -20.86
CA THR A 96 23.00 -16.12 -20.87
C THR A 96 22.83 -15.45 -19.50
N LEU A 97 23.15 -14.16 -19.40
CA LEU A 97 22.73 -13.36 -18.27
C LEU A 97 21.20 -13.50 -18.19
N PRO A 98 20.59 -13.82 -17.03
CA PRO A 98 19.14 -13.72 -16.93
C PRO A 98 18.78 -12.30 -17.34
N GLU A 99 17.88 -12.16 -18.31
CA GLU A 99 17.40 -10.87 -18.81
C GLU A 99 17.17 -9.96 -17.60
N ALA A 100 17.85 -8.81 -17.56
CA ALA A 100 17.84 -7.95 -16.40
C ALA A 100 16.40 -7.47 -16.17
N GLN A 101 15.67 -8.15 -15.30
CA GLN A 101 14.30 -7.79 -14.94
C GLN A 101 14.39 -6.45 -14.22
N VAL A 102 14.04 -5.38 -14.92
CA VAL A 102 14.12 -4.03 -14.38
C VAL A 102 12.92 -3.78 -13.48
N MET A 103 13.17 -3.42 -12.22
CA MET A 103 12.14 -2.94 -11.32
C MET A 103 11.83 -1.49 -11.66
N ARG A 104 10.55 -1.18 -11.89
CA ARG A 104 10.07 0.20 -12.05
C ARG A 104 9.19 0.55 -10.87
N MET A 105 9.51 1.68 -10.24
CA MET A 105 8.64 2.31 -9.24
C MET A 105 7.80 3.37 -9.95
N VAL A 106 6.48 3.26 -9.82
CA VAL A 106 5.52 4.18 -10.43
C VAL A 106 4.76 4.87 -9.32
N GLN A 107 4.88 6.19 -9.25
CA GLN A 107 4.11 7.01 -8.32
C GLN A 107 2.61 6.84 -8.59
N GLN A 108 1.84 6.77 -7.51
CA GLN A 108 0.38 6.70 -7.51
C GLN A 108 -0.16 8.00 -6.93
N GLU A 109 -1.08 8.65 -7.65
CA GLU A 109 -1.80 9.84 -7.16
C GLU A 109 -2.84 9.47 -6.10
N ASN A 110 -3.38 8.26 -6.19
CA ASN A 110 -4.31 7.68 -5.23
C ASN A 110 -4.26 6.15 -5.31
N VAL A 111 -4.75 5.49 -4.27
CA VAL A 111 -4.87 4.04 -4.22
C VAL A 111 -6.31 3.67 -3.86
N PRO A 112 -7.04 2.97 -4.74
CA PRO A 112 -8.37 2.44 -4.43
C PRO A 112 -8.31 1.45 -3.26
N VAL A 113 -9.28 1.53 -2.35
CA VAL A 113 -9.48 0.61 -1.24
C VAL A 113 -10.90 0.07 -1.29
N PRO A 114 -11.16 -0.98 -2.10
CA PRO A 114 -12.50 -1.52 -2.27
C PRO A 114 -13.11 -2.00 -0.94
N GLY A 115 -14.42 -1.87 -0.82
CA GLY A 115 -15.18 -2.36 0.34
C GLY A 115 -15.18 -3.88 0.40
N GLY A 116 -14.99 -4.44 1.59
CA GLY A 116 -14.85 -5.86 1.84
C GLY A 116 -13.48 -6.45 1.49
N GLU A 117 -12.51 -5.63 1.07
CA GLU A 117 -11.19 -6.09 0.66
C GLU A 117 -10.05 -5.60 1.57
N LYS A 118 -8.91 -6.28 1.44
CA LYS A 118 -7.64 -5.88 2.05
C LYS A 118 -6.69 -5.40 0.97
N VAL A 119 -6.07 -4.25 1.20
CA VAL A 119 -5.04 -3.69 0.33
C VAL A 119 -3.69 -3.74 1.05
N SER A 120 -2.74 -4.48 0.48
CA SER A 120 -1.41 -4.68 1.07
C SER A 120 -0.38 -3.72 0.48
N PHE A 121 0.20 -2.90 1.35
CA PHE A 121 1.40 -2.11 1.07
C PHE A 121 2.60 -2.91 1.54
N GLN A 122 3.29 -3.58 0.61
CA GLN A 122 4.35 -4.56 0.89
C GLN A 122 5.56 -4.40 -0.06
N PRO A 123 6.76 -4.90 0.33
CA PRO A 123 7.92 -4.90 -0.53
C PRO A 123 7.64 -5.54 -1.90
N GLY A 124 8.05 -4.87 -2.98
CA GLY A 124 7.79 -5.33 -4.35
C GLY A 124 6.38 -5.05 -4.89
N GLY A 125 5.52 -4.38 -4.12
CA GLY A 125 4.19 -3.92 -4.54
C GLY A 125 3.95 -2.45 -4.17
N LEU A 126 2.76 -2.16 -3.63
CA LEU A 126 2.41 -0.85 -3.09
C LEU A 126 3.26 -0.53 -1.86
N HIS A 127 3.68 0.71 -1.72
CA HIS A 127 4.38 1.18 -0.53
C HIS A 127 4.32 2.71 -0.45
N ILE A 128 4.51 3.26 0.75
CA ILE A 128 4.74 4.69 0.92
C ILE A 128 6.23 4.92 0.85
N MET A 129 6.68 5.68 -0.13
CA MET A 129 8.07 6.08 -0.31
C MET A 129 8.36 7.33 0.53
N LEU A 130 9.40 7.25 1.35
CA LEU A 130 9.96 8.36 2.11
C LEU A 130 11.18 8.87 1.35
N LEU A 131 11.09 10.08 0.80
CA LEU A 131 12.15 10.71 0.01
C LEU A 131 12.92 11.70 0.89
N GLY A 132 14.25 11.51 0.98
CA GLY A 132 15.13 12.37 1.75
C GLY A 132 14.77 12.41 3.23
N LEU A 133 15.14 11.37 3.97
CA LEU A 133 14.93 11.27 5.41
C LEU A 133 15.54 12.46 6.16
N ASN A 134 14.80 13.02 7.11
CA ASN A 134 15.22 14.17 7.92
C ASN A 134 16.27 13.77 8.98
N SER A 135 16.22 12.52 9.44
CA SER A 135 17.16 11.92 10.39
C SER A 135 17.33 10.42 10.10
N ASP A 136 18.29 9.79 10.78
CA ASP A 136 18.41 8.32 10.73
C ASP A 136 17.13 7.68 11.29
N LEU A 137 16.68 6.60 10.64
CA LEU A 137 15.65 5.69 11.11
C LEU A 137 16.32 4.38 11.52
N ALA A 138 16.52 4.17 12.82
CA ALA A 138 17.11 2.96 13.37
C ALA A 138 16.04 1.95 13.79
N ALA A 139 16.37 0.66 13.76
CA ALA A 139 15.45 -0.38 14.23
C ALA A 139 15.09 -0.16 15.71
N GLY A 140 13.79 -0.21 16.02
CA GLY A 140 13.25 0.12 17.34
C GLY A 140 12.76 1.56 17.48
N ASP A 141 13.07 2.44 16.52
CA ASP A 141 12.47 3.77 16.46
C ASP A 141 10.98 3.69 16.10
N THR A 142 10.28 4.81 16.25
CA THR A 142 8.88 4.95 15.85
C THR A 142 8.69 6.30 15.17
N ILE A 143 8.03 6.30 14.02
CA ILE A 143 7.71 7.50 13.25
C ILE A 143 6.19 7.69 13.20
N GLU A 144 5.74 8.94 13.12
CA GLU A 144 4.33 9.24 12.93
C GLU A 144 4.01 9.23 11.43
N VAL A 145 2.92 8.56 11.06
CA VAL A 145 2.43 8.51 9.68
C VAL A 145 0.96 8.89 9.69
N THR A 146 0.58 9.77 8.78
CA THR A 146 -0.80 10.21 8.59
C THR A 146 -1.27 9.82 7.20
N LEU A 147 -2.33 9.03 7.13
CA LEU A 147 -2.97 8.58 5.90
C LEU A 147 -4.28 9.34 5.72
N THR A 148 -4.51 9.89 4.53
CA THR A 148 -5.75 10.62 4.21
C THR A 148 -6.58 9.83 3.22
N PHE A 149 -7.73 9.35 3.68
CA PHE A 149 -8.74 8.68 2.87
C PHE A 149 -9.84 9.65 2.45
N GLU A 150 -10.49 9.37 1.33
CA GLU A 150 -11.55 10.20 0.78
C GLU A 150 -12.81 10.21 1.66
N LYS A 151 -13.23 9.06 2.19
CA LYS A 151 -14.49 8.93 2.95
C LYS A 151 -14.28 8.82 4.45
N VAL A 152 -13.36 7.95 4.89
CA VAL A 152 -13.05 7.79 6.31
C VAL A 152 -12.28 8.99 6.88
N GLY A 153 -11.60 9.75 6.01
CA GLY A 153 -10.82 10.91 6.41
C GLY A 153 -9.42 10.50 6.88
N THR A 154 -8.92 11.13 7.94
CA THR A 154 -7.51 11.00 8.33
C THR A 154 -7.30 9.95 9.41
N ILE A 155 -6.33 9.06 9.19
CA ILE A 155 -5.85 8.08 10.16
C ILE A 155 -4.37 8.36 10.45
N THR A 156 -4.06 8.67 11.71
CA THR A 156 -2.68 8.83 12.18
C THR A 156 -2.26 7.59 12.97
N LEU A 157 -1.08 7.06 12.64
CA LEU A 157 -0.54 5.84 13.23
C LEU A 157 0.93 6.00 13.59
N GLN A 158 1.32 5.33 14.68
CA GLN A 158 2.70 5.17 15.11
C GLN A 158 3.28 3.94 14.41
N VAL A 159 4.27 4.15 13.57
CA VAL A 159 4.88 3.12 12.73
C VAL A 159 6.25 2.75 13.29
N PRO A 160 6.45 1.51 13.78
CA PRO A 160 7.75 1.06 14.24
C PRO A 160 8.73 0.89 13.07
N VAL A 161 10.00 1.19 13.30
CA VAL A 161 11.08 0.94 12.36
C VAL A 161 11.65 -0.45 12.61
N GLU A 162 11.63 -1.32 11.60
CA GLU A 162 12.00 -2.73 11.73
C GLU A 162 12.81 -3.25 10.54
N GLN A 163 13.79 -4.13 10.80
CA GLN A 163 14.43 -4.92 9.75
C GLN A 163 13.63 -6.20 9.51
N ARG A 164 12.85 -6.24 8.42
CA ARG A 164 12.11 -7.41 7.95
C ARG A 164 12.62 -7.90 6.60
#